data_AF-A0A924SIW5-F1
#
_entry.id   AF-A0A924SIW5-F1
#
_cell.length_a   1.000
_cell.length_b   1.000
_cell.length_c   1.000
_cell.angle_alpha   90.00
_cell.angle_beta   90.00
_cell.angle_gamma   90.00
#
_symmetry.space_group_name_H-M   'P 1'
#
loop_
_entity.id
_entity.type
_entity.pdbx_description
1 polymer ?
#
loop_
_entity_poly.entity_id
_entity_poly.type
_entity_poly.pdbx_seq_one_letter_code
_entity_poly.pdbx_strand_id
1 'polypeptide(L)'
;MKMKLGTLAKACLLLVAASSAFASSHREAPGITNSPKVDGTDFYMFNSYEAGKTKTVTLIANYVPLQDAYGGPNYFSMDPNALYEIHVSNSGSGKEDIT
;
A
#
# COMPACT_ATOMS: atom_id res chain seq x y z
N MET A 1 -45.52 5.07 -7.63
CA MET A 1 -44.97 3.73 -7.34
C MET A 1 -45.10 3.46 -5.84
N LYS A 2 -45.86 2.45 -5.39
CA LYS A 2 -45.96 2.12 -3.95
C LYS A 2 -44.90 1.08 -3.59
N MET A 3 -43.87 1.45 -2.84
CA MET A 3 -42.90 0.49 -2.31
C MET A 3 -43.55 -0.34 -1.21
N LYS A 4 -43.40 -1.68 -1.29
CA LYS A 4 -43.89 -2.58 -0.24
C LYS A 4 -43.03 -2.39 1.01
N LEU A 5 -43.66 -2.41 2.19
CA LEU A 5 -42.99 -2.24 3.48
C LEU A 5 -41.82 -3.22 3.69
N GLY A 6 -41.95 -4.45 3.20
CA GLY A 6 -40.87 -5.45 3.22
C GLY A 6 -39.65 -5.09 2.37
N THR A 7 -39.83 -4.32 1.29
CA THR A 7 -38.71 -3.81 0.48
C THR A 7 -37.99 -2.69 1.22
N LEU A 8 -38.72 -1.82 1.91
CA LEU A 8 -38.16 -0.73 2.71
C LEU A 8 -37.35 -1.27 3.90
N ALA A 9 -37.89 -2.27 4.62
CA ALA A 9 -37.20 -2.91 5.74
C ALA A 9 -35.88 -3.57 5.32
N LYS A 10 -35.85 -4.26 4.18
CA LYS A 10 -34.62 -4.87 3.63
C LYS A 10 -33.59 -3.82 3.23
N ALA A 11 -34.02 -2.72 2.61
CA ALA A 11 -33.12 -1.62 2.25
C ALA A 11 -32.48 -0.98 3.50
N CYS A 12 -33.25 -0.74 4.56
CA CYS A 12 -32.72 -0.22 5.82
C CYS A 12 -31.71 -1.19 6.46
N LEU A 13 -31.97 -2.50 6.44
CA LEU A 13 -31.05 -3.49 7.00
C LEU A 13 -29.71 -3.53 6.25
N LEU A 14 -29.74 -3.42 4.91
CA LEU A 14 -28.54 -3.36 4.08
C LEU A 14 -27.72 -2.09 4.33
N LEU A 15 -28.38 -0.95 4.58
CA LEU A 15 -27.70 0.31 4.92
C LEU A 15 -27.01 0.25 6.28
N VAL A 16 -27.63 -0.40 7.27
CA VAL A 16 -27.01 -0.61 8.60
C VAL A 16 -25.85 -1.60 8.53
N ALA A 17 -25.93 -2.63 7.69
CA ALA A 17 -24.83 -3.58 7.50
C ALA A 17 -23.62 -2.96 6.76
N ALA A 18 -23.82 -1.88 5.99
CA ALA A 18 -22.77 -1.22 5.23
C ALA A 18 -21.88 -0.26 6.05
N SER A 19 -22.27 0.10 7.28
CA SER A 19 -21.57 1.13 8.07
C SER A 19 -20.34 0.64 8.86
N SER A 20 -19.93 -0.62 8.69
CA SER A 20 -18.84 -1.23 9.48
C SER A 20 -17.46 -1.25 8.82
N ALA A 21 -17.27 -0.54 7.70
CA ALA A 21 -15.95 -0.47 7.06
C ALA A 21 -15.02 0.46 7.86
N PHE A 22 -14.18 -0.11 8.73
CA PHE A 22 -13.06 0.62 9.32
C PHE A 22 -12.04 0.91 8.23
N ALA A 23 -11.59 2.16 8.12
CA ALA A 23 -10.47 2.48 7.27
C ALA A 23 -9.24 1.70 7.75
N SER A 24 -8.50 1.11 6.81
CA SER A 24 -7.20 0.50 7.13
C SER A 24 -6.26 1.58 7.66
N SER A 25 -5.44 1.23 8.66
CA SER A 25 -4.33 2.08 9.08
C SER A 25 -3.35 2.23 7.91
N HIS A 26 -2.90 3.46 7.63
CA HIS A 26 -1.81 3.75 6.70
C HIS A 26 -0.41 3.51 7.31
N ARG A 27 -0.37 3.21 8.61
CA ARG A 27 0.84 2.85 9.33
C ARG A 27 0.88 1.33 9.42
N GLU A 28 1.86 0.69 8.77
CA GLU A 28 1.94 -0.77 8.75
C GLU A 28 2.91 -1.30 9.82
N ALA A 29 2.50 -2.38 10.47
CA ALA A 29 3.21 -3.16 11.48
C ALA A 29 3.55 -2.47 12.84
N PRO A 30 2.96 -2.94 13.96
CA PRO A 30 3.36 -2.54 15.31
C PRO A 30 4.88 -2.63 15.59
N GLY A 31 5.59 -3.52 14.89
CA GLY A 31 7.04 -3.73 15.04
C GLY A 31 7.91 -2.54 14.65
N ILE A 32 7.44 -1.65 13.76
CA ILE A 32 8.19 -0.46 13.33
C ILE A 32 7.64 0.83 13.95
N THR A 33 6.86 0.73 15.02
CA THR A 33 6.29 1.90 15.72
C THR A 33 7.37 2.91 16.16
N ASN A 34 8.57 2.44 16.49
CA ASN A 34 9.70 3.30 16.88
C ASN A 34 10.61 3.68 15.69
N SER A 35 10.32 3.18 14.49
CA SER A 35 11.10 3.39 13.26
C SER A 35 10.17 3.76 12.09
N PRO A 36 9.42 4.87 12.18
CA PRO A 36 8.42 5.22 11.16
C PRO A 36 9.01 5.50 9.76
N LYS A 37 10.33 5.72 9.65
CA LYS A 37 11.00 5.94 8.37
C LYS A 37 11.19 4.68 7.51
N VAL A 38 10.95 3.49 8.09
CA VAL A 38 10.94 2.22 7.36
C VAL A 38 9.52 1.69 7.13
N ASP A 39 8.52 2.52 7.36
CA ASP A 39 7.12 2.20 7.11
C ASP A 39 6.85 2.17 5.61
N GLY A 40 6.57 0.98 5.09
CA GLY A 40 6.29 0.73 3.69
C GLY A 40 4.87 1.14 3.35
N THR A 41 4.70 1.96 2.31
CA THR A 41 3.37 2.49 1.96
C THR A 41 2.76 1.74 0.80
N ASP A 42 3.56 1.50 -0.24
CA ASP A 42 3.12 0.94 -1.50
C ASP A 42 4.26 0.17 -2.15
N PHE A 43 3.88 -0.87 -2.91
CA PHE A 43 4.80 -1.62 -3.76
C PHE A 43 4.23 -1.70 -5.17
N TYR A 44 5.05 -1.38 -6.17
CA TYR A 44 4.68 -1.42 -7.58
C TYR A 44 5.59 -2.36 -8.33
N MET A 45 5.00 -3.12 -9.25
CA MET A 45 5.70 -4.04 -10.14
C MET A 45 5.05 -3.97 -11.53
N PHE A 46 5.85 -3.68 -12.55
CA PHE A 46 5.36 -3.54 -13.93
C PHE A 46 6.46 -3.81 -14.95
N ASN A 47 6.09 -4.21 -16.17
CA ASN A 47 7.03 -4.33 -17.29
C ASN A 47 7.66 -2.97 -17.58
N SER A 48 8.99 -2.92 -17.69
CA SER A 48 9.69 -1.65 -17.89
C SER A 48 9.37 -1.05 -19.26
N TYR A 49 9.08 0.25 -19.27
CA TYR A 49 8.89 1.06 -20.48
C TYR A 49 10.11 1.94 -20.79
N GLU A 50 11.19 1.82 -20.03
CA GLU A 50 12.45 2.55 -20.28
C GLU A 50 13.10 2.05 -21.57
N ALA A 51 13.54 2.99 -22.42
CA ALA A 51 14.20 2.67 -23.68
C ALA A 51 15.44 1.79 -23.43
N GLY A 52 15.52 0.65 -24.12
CA GLY A 52 16.60 -0.32 -23.94
C GLY A 52 16.42 -1.32 -22.79
N LYS A 53 15.38 -1.19 -21.95
CA LYS A 53 15.07 -2.12 -20.84
C LYS A 53 13.72 -2.83 -20.98
N THR A 54 13.15 -2.87 -22.18
CA THR A 54 11.80 -3.45 -22.42
C THR A 54 11.65 -4.94 -22.09
N LYS A 55 12.76 -5.65 -21.81
CA LYS A 55 12.77 -7.05 -21.36
C LYS A 55 12.93 -7.23 -19.85
N THR A 56 12.85 -6.15 -19.07
CA THR A 56 12.95 -6.19 -17.60
C THR A 56 11.62 -5.85 -16.94
N VAL A 57 11.51 -6.21 -15.66
CA VAL A 57 10.46 -5.73 -14.77
C VAL A 57 11.05 -4.62 -13.90
N THR A 58 10.29 -3.55 -13.70
CA THR A 58 10.61 -2.47 -12.76
C THR A 58 9.85 -2.73 -11.46
N LEU A 59 10.58 -2.68 -10.35
CA LEU A 59 10.05 -2.83 -8.99
C LEU A 59 10.32 -1.52 -8.23
N ILE A 60 9.31 -1.02 -7.52
CA ILE A 60 9.40 0.21 -6.72
C ILE A 60 8.77 -0.08 -5.36
N ALA A 61 9.51 0.23 -4.29
CA ALA A 61 9.00 0.19 -2.92
C ALA A 61 9.01 1.61 -2.35
N ASN A 62 7.86 2.08 -1.90
CA ASN A 62 7.70 3.38 -1.26
C ASN A 62 7.71 3.23 0.25
N TYR A 63 8.35 4.21 0.90
CA TYR A 63 8.44 4.30 2.35
C TYR A 63 8.12 5.72 2.80
N VAL A 64 7.84 5.88 4.09
CA VAL A 64 7.50 7.17 4.73
C VAL A 64 6.12 7.67 4.27
N PRO A 65 5.03 7.25 4.95
CA PRO A 65 3.67 7.66 4.58
C PRO A 65 3.41 9.16 4.82
N LEU A 66 2.36 9.66 4.14
CA LEU A 66 1.77 11.00 4.37
C LEU A 66 2.74 12.18 4.18
N GLN A 67 3.38 12.23 3.00
CA GLN A 67 4.24 13.35 2.58
C GLN A 67 3.42 14.52 2.00
N ASP A 68 2.61 15.17 2.84
CA ASP A 68 1.73 16.28 2.40
C ASP A 68 2.51 17.59 2.13
N ALA A 69 1.97 18.43 1.25
CA ALA A 69 2.59 19.68 0.81
C ALA A 69 2.25 20.83 1.77
N TYR A 70 2.88 20.85 2.95
CA TYR A 70 2.74 21.95 3.91
C TYR A 70 3.61 23.16 3.55
N GLY A 71 3.15 24.03 2.64
CA GLY A 71 3.55 25.44 2.52
C GLY A 71 5.04 25.80 2.44
N GLY A 72 5.94 24.84 2.27
CA GLY A 72 7.39 24.99 2.29
C GLY A 72 8.09 23.76 1.70
N PRO A 73 9.42 23.79 1.54
CA PRO A 73 10.14 22.65 1.01
C PRO A 73 10.17 21.51 2.04
N ASN A 74 9.38 20.46 1.79
CA ASN A 74 9.38 19.24 2.59
C ASN A 74 10.33 18.21 1.98
N TYR A 75 11.39 17.87 2.69
CA TYR A 75 12.34 16.84 2.29
C TYR A 75 12.21 15.63 3.23
N PHE A 76 11.60 14.56 2.73
CA PHE A 76 11.47 13.30 3.46
C PHE A 76 12.58 12.35 3.03
N SER A 77 13.69 12.34 3.79
CA SER A 77 14.80 11.45 3.51
C SER A 77 14.55 10.04 4.07
N MET A 78 15.06 9.03 3.36
CA MET A 78 15.17 7.67 3.88
C MET A 78 16.06 7.65 5.14
N ASP A 79 15.93 6.61 5.96
CA ASP A 79 16.81 6.41 7.11
C ASP A 79 18.16 5.85 6.63
N PRO A 80 19.29 6.55 6.83
CA PRO A 80 20.59 6.06 6.38
C PRO A 80 21.08 4.81 7.11
N ASN A 81 20.47 4.45 8.25
CA ASN A 81 20.84 3.26 9.03
C ASN A 81 19.90 2.08 8.78
N ALA A 82 18.89 2.23 7.93
CA ALA A 82 17.98 1.16 7.57
C ALA A 82 18.49 0.37 6.35
N LEU A 83 18.13 -0.92 6.30
CA LEU A 83 18.33 -1.77 5.15
C LEU A 83 17.02 -1.86 4.36
N TYR A 84 17.09 -1.52 3.07
CA TYR A 84 15.97 -1.56 2.15
C TYR A 84 16.28 -2.54 1.03
N GLU A 85 15.58 -3.66 0.98
CA GLU A 85 15.82 -4.74 0.02
C GLU A 85 14.51 -5.26 -0.56
N ILE A 86 14.56 -5.70 -1.82
CA ILE A 86 13.43 -6.36 -2.49
C ILE A 86 13.88 -7.77 -2.87
N HIS A 87 13.34 -8.76 -2.16
CA HIS A 87 13.69 -10.15 -2.36
C HIS A 87 12.78 -10.76 -3.44
N VAL A 88 13.37 -11.37 -4.47
CA VAL A 88 12.65 -11.96 -5.60
C VAL A 88 12.90 -13.45 -5.68
N SER A 89 11.84 -14.25 -5.54
CA SER A 89 11.82 -15.69 -5.84
C SER A 89 11.15 -15.89 -7.21
N ASN A 90 11.94 -16.21 -8.24
CA ASN A 90 11.43 -16.50 -9.59
C ASN A 90 11.52 -17.98 -9.97
N SER A 91 12.12 -18.81 -9.11
CA SER A 91 12.22 -20.28 -9.27
C SER A 91 11.03 -21.05 -8.68
N GLY A 92 10.15 -20.39 -7.94
CA GLY A 92 9.04 -21.03 -7.22
C GLY A 92 9.47 -21.73 -5.92
N SER A 93 10.71 -21.50 -5.45
CA SER A 93 11.26 -22.10 -4.24
C SER A 93 10.73 -21.48 -2.94
N GLY A 94 10.19 -20.26 -3.00
CA GLY A 94 9.81 -19.48 -1.83
C GLY A 94 11.00 -18.90 -1.06
N LYS A 95 12.22 -18.96 -1.63
CA LYS A 95 13.45 -18.32 -1.13
C LYS A 95 13.94 -17.32 -2.18
N GLU A 96 14.62 -16.26 -1.76
CA GLU A 96 15.15 -15.30 -2.73
C GLU A 96 16.16 -15.93 -3.69
N ASP A 97 15.98 -15.64 -4.97
CA ASP A 97 16.97 -15.89 -6.04
C ASP A 97 17.76 -14.60 -6.33
N ILE A 98 17.19 -13.42 -6.03
CA ILE A 98 17.74 -12.09 -6.28
C ILE A 98 17.38 -11.17 -5.09
N THR A 99 18.33 -10.31 -4.69
CA THR A 99 18.19 -9.26 -3.67
C THR A 99 18.81 -7.96 -4.15
#